data_AF-A0A4R1MF24-F1
#
_entry.id   AF-A0A4R1MF24-F1
#
_cell.length_a   1.000
_cell.length_b   1.000
_cell.length_c   1.000
_cell.angle_alpha   90.00
_cell.angle_beta   90.00
_cell.angle_gamma   90.00
#
_symmetry.space_group_name_H-M   'P 1'
#
loop_
_entity.id
_entity.type
_entity.pdbx_description
1 polymer ?
#
loop_
_entity_poly.entity_id
_entity_poly.type
_entity_poly.pdbx_seq_one_letter_code
_entity_poly.pdbx_strand_id
1 'polypeptide(L)' 'MSKSIQTAEQIRAETQRRVEQLAADVPHHLRVRVPLPERHPPDASGRNWDMLALNESGTDYLRQVRRVIEDMRTEFVLPD' A
#
# COMPACT_ATOMS: atom_id res chain seq x y z
N MET A 1 -9.95 12.68 -9.52
CA MET A 1 -10.43 11.87 -8.38
C MET A 1 -10.10 12.63 -7.11
N SER A 2 -11.07 12.91 -6.26
CA SER A 2 -10.85 13.48 -4.93
C SER A 2 -10.24 12.41 -4.04
N LYS A 3 -9.16 12.71 -3.31
CA LYS A 3 -8.55 11.74 -2.39
C LYS A 3 -9.45 11.52 -1.18
N SER A 4 -9.58 10.28 -0.74
CA SER A 4 -10.34 9.90 0.45
C SER A 4 -9.43 9.86 1.67
N ILE A 5 -9.89 10.44 2.79
CA ILE A 5 -9.16 10.40 4.05
C ILE A 5 -9.45 9.04 4.73
N GLN A 6 -8.40 8.29 5.07
CA GLN A 6 -8.50 6.99 5.75
C GLN A 6 -7.42 6.82 6.82
N THR A 7 -7.74 6.12 7.91
CA THR A 7 -6.75 5.82 8.95
C THR A 7 -5.68 4.85 8.45
N ALA A 8 -4.56 4.78 9.17
CA ALA A 8 -3.47 3.87 8.84
C ALA A 8 -3.94 2.40 8.79
N GLU A 9 -4.83 2.00 9.69
CA GLU A 9 -5.43 0.67 9.74
C GLU A 9 -6.34 0.41 8.53
N GLN A 10 -7.14 1.40 8.12
CA GLN A 10 -8.02 1.29 6.95
C GLN A 10 -7.22 1.13 5.67
N ILE A 11 -6.20 1.98 5.48
CA ILE A 11 -5.28 1.89 4.34
C ILE A 11 -4.56 0.54 4.33
N ARG A 12 -4.06 0.09 5.49
CA ARG A 12 -3.42 -1.23 5.61
C ARG A 12 -4.39 -2.37 5.28
N ALA A 13 -5.61 -2.34 5.80
CA ALA A 13 -6.60 -3.39 5.57
C ALA A 13 -7.00 -3.48 4.09
N GLU A 14 -7.22 -2.33 3.45
CA GLU A 14 -7.54 -2.26 2.03
C GLU A 14 -6.34 -2.71 1.16
N THR A 15 -5.12 -2.30 1.52
CA THR A 15 -3.90 -2.76 0.83
C THR A 15 -3.75 -4.28 0.95
N GLN A 16 -3.92 -4.83 2.17
CA GLN A 16 -3.88 -6.27 2.41
C GLN A 16 -4.92 -7.02 1.56
N ARG A 17 -6.15 -6.51 1.49
CA ARG A 17 -7.22 -7.08 0.66
C ARG A 17 -6.87 -7.09 -0.82
N ARG A 18 -6.35 -5.99 -1.37
CA ARG A 18 -5.94 -5.88 -2.78
C ARG A 18 -4.74 -6.78 -3.09
N VAL A 19 -3.78 -6.87 -2.17
CA VAL A 19 -2.63 -7.78 -2.29
C VAL A 19 -3.07 -9.24 -2.25
N GLU A 20 -4.01 -9.61 -1.39
CA GLU A 20 -4.55 -10.97 -1.34
C GLU A 20 -5.26 -11.38 -2.62
N GLN A 21 -5.89 -10.44 -3.33
CA GLN A 21 -6.49 -10.67 -4.64
C GLN A 21 -5.44 -10.92 -5.73
N LEU A 22 -4.27 -10.26 -5.65
CA LEU A 22 -3.13 -10.54 -6.54
C LEU A 22 -2.48 -11.90 -6.24
N ALA A 23 -2.49 -12.29 -4.96
CA ALA A 23 -1.82 -13.47 -4.43
C ALA A 23 -2.65 -14.76 -4.51
N ALA A 24 -3.72 -14.80 -5.31
CA ALA A 24 -4.62 -15.96 -5.40
C ALA A 24 -3.85 -17.26 -5.67
N ASP A 25 -2.83 -17.20 -6.53
CA ASP A 25 -1.97 -18.33 -6.90
C ASP A 25 -0.66 -18.40 -6.08
N VAL A 26 -0.42 -17.46 -5.17
CA VAL A 26 0.79 -17.42 -4.33
C VAL A 26 0.54 -18.16 -3.01
N PRO A 27 1.35 -19.17 -2.67
CA PRO A 27 1.25 -19.88 -1.40
C PRO A 27 1.26 -18.93 -0.20
N HIS A 28 0.42 -19.21 0.80
CA HIS A 28 0.19 -18.30 1.93
C HIS A 28 1.47 -17.92 2.70
N HIS A 29 2.44 -18.83 2.79
CA HIS A 29 3.73 -18.59 3.45
C HIS A 29 4.69 -17.67 2.67
N LEU A 30 4.40 -17.42 1.38
CA LEU A 30 5.14 -16.48 0.53
C LEU A 30 4.41 -15.14 0.39
N ARG A 31 3.22 -14.99 0.99
CA ARG A 31 2.47 -13.74 0.96
C ARG A 31 3.12 -12.73 1.87
N VAL A 32 3.32 -11.53 1.35
CA VAL A 32 3.86 -10.41 2.09
C VAL A 32 2.84 -9.94 3.13
N ARG A 33 3.34 -9.62 4.32
CA ARG A 33 2.52 -8.98 5.35
C ARG A 33 2.55 -7.48 5.12
N VAL A 34 1.39 -6.88 4.86
CA VAL A 34 1.33 -5.43 4.65
C VAL A 34 1.57 -4.69 5.98
N PRO A 35 2.59 -3.81 6.05
CA PRO A 35 2.87 -2.99 7.23
C PRO A 35 1.85 -1.86 7.37
N LEU A 36 1.89 -1.14 8.49
CA LEU A 36 1.16 0.13 8.58
C LEU A 36 1.83 1.18 7.68
N PRO A 37 1.04 2.08 7.05
CA PRO A 37 1.60 3.19 6.31
C PRO A 37 2.34 4.16 7.24
N GLU A 38 3.56 4.51 6.89
CA GLU A 38 4.38 5.50 7.57
C GLU A 38 4.01 6.89 7.06
N ARG A 39 3.64 7.78 8.00
CA ARG A 39 3.26 9.16 7.67
C ARG A 39 4.49 9.98 7.29
N HIS A 40 4.35 10.80 6.26
CA HIS A 40 5.32 11.82 5.89
C HIS A 40 4.63 13.15 5.50
N PRO A 41 5.36 14.28 5.46
CA PRO A 41 4.80 15.53 4.95
C PRO A 41 4.23 15.35 3.54
N PRO A 42 3.08 15.97 3.19
CA PRO A 42 2.50 15.85 1.86
C PRO A 42 3.52 16.18 0.76
N ASP A 43 3.68 15.27 -0.20
CA ASP A 43 4.55 15.47 -1.35
C ASP A 43 3.93 16.42 -2.40
N ALA A 44 4.62 16.65 -3.51
CA ALA A 44 4.11 17.49 -4.61
C ALA A 44 2.78 17.00 -5.20
N SER A 45 2.44 15.73 -4.99
CA SER A 45 1.17 15.13 -5.40
C SER A 45 0.13 15.12 -4.26
N GLY A 46 0.45 15.66 -3.09
CA GLY A 46 -0.38 15.67 -1.89
C GLY A 46 -0.54 14.28 -1.26
N ARG A 47 0.44 13.38 -1.43
CA ARG A 47 0.48 12.05 -0.79
C ARG A 47 1.25 12.20 0.52
N ASN A 48 0.74 11.66 1.63
CA ASN A 48 1.30 11.88 2.97
C ASN A 48 1.68 10.59 3.69
N TRP A 49 1.85 9.49 2.94
CA TRP A 49 2.25 8.20 3.49
C TRP A 49 2.98 7.31 2.48
N ASP A 50 3.77 6.37 3.01
CA ASP A 50 4.48 5.33 2.27
C ASP A 50 4.53 4.01 3.07
N MET A 51 4.83 2.89 2.42
CA MET A 51 5.07 1.59 3.06
C MET A 51 6.49 1.12 2.70
N LEU A 52 7.49 1.72 3.33
CA LEU A 52 8.90 1.58 2.97
C LEU A 52 9.38 0.13 2.98
N ALA A 53 8.89 -0.70 3.91
CA ALA A 53 9.23 -2.12 3.99
C ALA A 53 8.78 -2.93 2.75
N LEU A 54 7.91 -2.39 1.90
CA LEU A 54 7.46 -3.01 0.65
C LEU A 54 8.07 -2.36 -0.60
N ASN A 55 8.95 -1.35 -0.43
CA ASN A 55 9.66 -0.70 -1.53
C ASN A 55 10.96 -1.42 -1.93
N GLU A 56 11.32 -2.51 -1.26
CA GLU A 56 12.49 -3.30 -1.60
C GLU A 56 12.36 -3.96 -2.99
N SER A 57 13.46 -3.92 -3.74
CA SER A 57 13.58 -4.58 -5.03
C SER A 57 13.46 -6.10 -4.85
N GLY A 58 12.37 -6.69 -5.32
CA GLY A 58 12.11 -8.12 -5.17
C GLY A 58 11.50 -8.79 -6.38
N THR A 59 11.01 -10.01 -6.15
CA THR A 59 10.35 -10.88 -7.12
C THR A 59 9.16 -10.20 -7.82
N ASP A 60 8.67 -10.76 -8.93
CA ASP A 60 7.52 -10.22 -9.69
C ASP A 60 6.31 -9.90 -8.82
N TYR A 61 6.07 -10.70 -7.78
CA TYR A 61 5.01 -10.48 -6.80
C TYR A 61 5.19 -9.18 -6.01
N LEU A 62 6.40 -8.86 -5.54
CA LEU A 62 6.70 -7.60 -4.85
C LEU A 62 6.53 -6.38 -5.77
N ARG A 63 6.83 -6.52 -7.07
CA ARG A 63 6.53 -5.47 -8.06
C ARG A 63 5.04 -5.21 -8.20
N GLN A 64 4.22 -6.26 -8.20
CA GLN A 64 2.76 -6.13 -8.26
C GLN A 64 2.19 -5.49 -6.98
N VAL A 65 2.69 -5.90 -5.81
CA VAL A 65 2.33 -5.29 -4.51
C VAL A 65 2.67 -3.81 -4.50
N ARG A 66 3.87 -3.43 -4.96
CA ARG A 66 4.28 -2.03 -5.05
C ARG A 66 3.36 -1.21 -5.95
N ARG A 67 2.90 -1.78 -7.07
CA ARG A 67 1.95 -1.10 -7.96
C ARG A 67 0.62 -0.81 -7.26
N VAL A 68 0.09 -1.77 -6.48
CA VAL A 68 -1.12 -1.55 -5.67
C VAL A 68 -0.91 -0.41 -4.67
N ILE A 69 0.24 -0.37 -4.01
CA ILE A 69 0.56 0.69 -3.04
C ILE A 69 0.60 2.05 -3.74
N GLU A 70 1.30 2.16 -4.88
CA GLU A 70 1.36 3.42 -5.62
C GLU A 70 -0.03 3.90 -6.07
N ASP A 71 -0.89 3.00 -6.57
CA ASP A 71 -2.27 3.31 -6.92
C ASP A 71 -3.04 3.81 -5.68
N MET A 72 -2.92 3.13 -4.55
CA MET A 72 -3.55 3.51 -3.29
C MET A 72 -3.08 4.86 -2.76
N ARG A 73 -1.81 5.25 -2.95
CA ARG A 73 -1.31 6.57 -2.55
C ARG A 73 -1.93 7.70 -3.38
N THR A 74 -2.48 7.40 -4.56
CA THR A 74 -3.27 8.37 -5.34
C THR A 74 -4.72 8.50 -4.86
N GLU A 75 -5.26 7.44 -4.26
CA GLU A 75 -6.66 7.35 -3.81
C GLU A 75 -6.84 7.82 -2.37
N PHE A 76 -5.88 7.51 -1.48
CA PHE A 76 -6.02 7.66 -0.04
C PHE A 76 -4.95 8.54 0.58
N VAL A 77 -5.33 9.30 1.60
CA VAL A 77 -4.43 10.09 2.44
C VAL A 77 -4.72 9.81 3.91
N LEU A 78 -3.70 9.88 4.75
CA LEU A 78 -3.86 9.80 6.20
C LEU A 78 -4.55 11.07 6.72
N PRO A 79 -5.44 10.97 7.73
CA PRO A 79 -6.00 12.13 8.43
C PRO A 79 -4.89 12.87 9.16
N ASP A 80 -5.00 14.19 9.31
CA ASP A 80 -4.00 15.01 10.03
C ASP A 80 -3.75 14.58 11.48
#